data_AF-A0A3D0Q3I8-F1
#
_entry.id   AF-A0A3D0Q3I8-F1
#
_cell.length_a   1.000
_cell.length_b   1.000
_cell.length_c   1.000
_cell.angle_alpha   90.00
_cell.angle_beta   90.00
_cell.angle_gamma   90.00
#
_symmetry.space_group_name_H-M   'P 1'
#
loop_
_entity.id
_entity.type
_entity.pdbx_description
1 polymer ?
#
loop_
_entity_poly.entity_id
_entity_poly.type
_entity_poly.pdbx_seq_one_letter_code
_entity_poly.pdbx_strand_id
1 'polypeptide(L)'
;LLAEIKLVDQDQRYHTLQSKVELAEQAADTPEIRALQEQAEANPDDLQVKVDLAVALYQVQRFEEALELLYGVLLKDFGFGEAKKLILDIINALPDGDSLKSGYRRKVYSLMY
;
A
#
# COMPACT_ATOMS: atom_id res chain seq x y z
N LEU A 1 -31.36 12.01 8.75
CA LEU A 1 -31.23 11.18 7.53
C LEU A 1 -30.11 11.79 6.71
N LEU A 2 -29.11 11.00 6.31
CA LEU A 2 -27.85 11.34 5.61
C LEU A 2 -26.58 11.35 6.48
N ALA A 3 -26.15 10.17 6.94
CA ALA A 3 -24.76 9.96 7.37
C ALA A 3 -24.27 8.49 7.22
N GLU A 4 -24.93 7.67 6.39
CA GLU A 4 -24.77 6.21 6.45
C GLU A 4 -24.29 5.56 5.16
N ILE A 5 -23.72 6.34 4.24
CA ILE A 5 -23.28 5.83 2.93
C ILE A 5 -21.86 6.33 2.62
N LYS A 6 -20.86 5.95 3.43
CA LYS A 6 -19.43 6.06 3.04
C LYS A 6 -18.49 5.02 3.67
N LEU A 7 -18.94 4.18 4.61
CA LEU A 7 -18.07 3.23 5.30
C LEU A 7 -17.99 1.85 4.63
N VAL A 8 -19.02 1.44 3.90
CA VAL A 8 -19.15 0.04 3.42
C VAL A 8 -18.21 -0.30 2.25
N ASP A 9 -17.72 0.68 1.49
CA ASP A 9 -16.92 0.44 0.28
C ASP A 9 -15.39 0.43 0.54
N GLN A 10 -14.96 0.82 1.75
CA GLN A 10 -13.53 0.82 2.12
C GLN A 10 -13.05 -0.55 2.62
N ASP A 11 -13.91 -1.30 3.30
CA ASP A 11 -13.56 -2.60 3.89
C ASP A 11 -13.35 -3.68 2.83
N GLN A 12 -14.12 -3.62 1.73
CA GLN A 12 -14.10 -4.65 0.69
C GLN A 12 -12.81 -4.66 -0.14
N ARG A 13 -12.06 -3.55 -0.21
CA ARG A 13 -10.81 -3.47 -0.99
C ARG A 13 -9.57 -3.89 -0.18
N TYR A 14 -9.60 -3.74 1.14
CA TYR A 14 -8.49 -4.18 2.00
C TYR A 14 -8.49 -5.69 2.23
N HIS A 15 -9.66 -6.30 2.38
CA HIS A 15 -9.73 -7.74 2.66
C HIS A 15 -9.31 -8.65 1.50
N THR A 16 -9.37 -8.18 0.25
CA THR A 16 -8.97 -9.01 -0.90
C THR A 16 -7.45 -9.16 -1.05
N LEU A 17 -6.67 -8.30 -0.37
CA LEU A 17 -5.21 -8.31 -0.46
C LEU A 17 -4.57 -9.46 0.33
N GLN A 18 -5.24 -9.95 1.38
CA GLN A 18 -4.71 -11.02 2.25
C GLN A 18 -4.68 -12.43 1.61
N SER A 19 -5.24 -12.64 0.41
CA SER A 19 -5.56 -14.00 -0.04
C SER A 19 -4.62 -14.64 -1.07
N LYS A 20 -3.43 -14.10 -1.40
CA LYS A 20 -2.73 -14.60 -2.61
C LYS A 20 -1.21 -14.83 -2.67
N VAL A 21 -0.46 -14.97 -1.58
CA VAL A 21 0.97 -15.33 -1.73
C VAL A 21 1.52 -16.28 -0.65
N GLU A 22 1.06 -17.53 -0.66
CA GLU A 22 1.44 -18.48 0.39
C GLU A 22 2.80 -19.19 0.22
N LEU A 23 3.51 -19.08 -0.91
CA LEU A 23 4.63 -20.02 -1.18
C LEU A 23 5.99 -19.40 -1.51
N ALA A 24 6.10 -18.09 -1.78
CA ALA A 24 7.38 -17.42 -1.99
C ALA A 24 7.67 -16.28 -0.97
N GLU A 25 6.63 -15.74 -0.33
CA GLU A 25 6.76 -14.64 0.64
C GLU A 25 7.22 -15.07 2.04
N GLN A 26 7.11 -16.36 2.39
CA GLN A 26 7.46 -16.85 3.73
C GLN A 26 8.93 -16.64 4.11
N ALA A 27 9.84 -16.43 3.13
CA ALA A 27 11.24 -16.10 3.40
C ALA A 27 11.49 -14.60 3.63
N ALA A 28 10.56 -13.73 3.24
CA ALA A 28 10.65 -12.26 3.35
C ALA A 28 9.77 -11.68 4.47
N ASP A 29 8.93 -12.51 5.11
CA ASP A 29 8.14 -12.15 6.28
C ASP A 29 9.00 -12.01 7.53
N THR A 30 9.58 -10.83 7.70
CA THR A 30 10.29 -10.47 8.93
C THR A 30 9.29 -10.33 10.09
N PRO A 31 9.74 -10.51 11.35
CA PRO A 31 8.89 -10.24 12.52
C PRO A 31 8.30 -8.81 12.54
N GLU A 32 9.05 -7.85 11.97
CA GLU A 32 8.62 -6.46 11.84
C GLU A 32 7.43 -6.31 10.87
N ILE A 33 7.52 -6.93 9.68
CA ILE A 33 6.41 -6.90 8.70
C ILE A 33 5.15 -7.51 9.29
N ARG A 34 5.25 -8.65 9.98
CA ARG A 34 4.10 -9.29 10.64
C ARG A 34 3.46 -8.39 11.70
N ALA A 35 4.27 -7.77 12.55
CA ALA A 35 3.76 -6.86 13.57
C ALA A 35 3.06 -5.64 12.95
N LEU A 36 3.60 -5.09 11.87
CA LEU A 36 2.99 -3.96 11.15
C LEU A 36 1.71 -4.36 10.40
N GLN A 37 1.65 -5.58 9.85
CA GLN A 37 0.43 -6.14 9.26
C GLN A 37 -0.68 -6.30 10.30
N GLU A 38 -0.38 -6.93 11.43
CA GLU A 38 -1.34 -7.09 12.54
C GLU A 38 -1.86 -5.73 13.04
N GLN A 39 -0.98 -4.72 13.13
CA GLN A 39 -1.37 -3.36 13.50
C GLN A 39 -2.24 -2.69 12.45
N ALA A 40 -1.92 -2.86 11.16
CA ALA A 40 -2.69 -2.30 10.05
C ALA A 40 -4.08 -2.95 9.95
N GLU A 41 -4.18 -4.24 10.28
CA GLU A 41 -5.44 -4.99 10.35
C GLU A 41 -6.28 -4.57 11.56
N ALA A 42 -5.66 -4.38 12.71
CA ALA A 42 -6.34 -3.89 13.91
C ALA A 42 -6.82 -2.44 13.75
N ASN A 43 -6.07 -1.61 13.01
CA ASN A 43 -6.35 -0.19 12.82
C ASN A 43 -6.30 0.20 11.33
N PRO A 44 -7.32 -0.15 10.52
CA PRO A 44 -7.32 0.10 9.08
C PRO A 44 -7.42 1.59 8.69
N ASP A 45 -7.67 2.48 9.64
CA ASP A 45 -7.63 3.93 9.41
C ASP A 45 -6.30 4.58 9.78
N ASP A 46 -5.37 3.82 10.40
CA ASP A 46 -4.04 4.31 10.68
C ASP A 46 -3.19 4.33 9.40
N LEU A 47 -3.10 5.51 8.80
CA LEU A 47 -2.32 5.72 7.59
C LEU A 47 -0.81 5.64 7.86
N GLN A 48 -0.36 5.95 9.08
CA GLN A 48 1.06 5.88 9.42
C GLN A 48 1.54 4.44 9.43
N VAL A 49 0.79 3.54 10.07
CA VAL A 49 1.12 2.11 10.09
C VAL A 49 1.20 1.52 8.67
N LYS A 50 0.35 1.99 7.75
CA LYS A 50 0.40 1.56 6.33
C LYS A 50 1.63 2.07 5.60
N VAL A 51 2.06 3.31 5.89
CA VAL A 51 3.31 3.86 5.36
C VAL A 51 4.50 3.07 5.91
N ASP A 52 4.52 2.79 7.21
CA ASP A 52 5.60 2.05 7.87
C ASP A 52 5.69 0.61 7.32
N LEU A 53 4.55 -0.06 7.16
CA LEU A 53 4.46 -1.38 6.53
C LEU A 53 4.98 -1.36 5.09
N ALA A 54 4.61 -0.35 4.30
CA ALA A 54 5.10 -0.21 2.93
C ALA A 54 6.62 -0.01 2.87
N VAL A 55 7.21 0.72 3.83
CA VAL A 55 8.67 0.88 3.94
C VAL A 55 9.33 -0.47 4.25
N ALA A 56 8.79 -1.23 5.20
CA ALA A 56 9.31 -2.56 5.54
C ALA A 56 9.24 -3.54 4.35
N LEU A 57 8.11 -3.54 3.62
CA LEU A 57 7.93 -4.33 2.40
C LEU A 57 8.89 -3.92 1.29
N TYR A 58 9.15 -2.62 1.12
CA TYR A 58 10.11 -2.12 0.15
C TYR A 58 11.54 -2.64 0.42
N GLN A 59 11.96 -2.69 1.69
CA GLN A 59 13.30 -3.18 2.07
C GLN A 59 13.52 -4.65 1.70
N VAL A 60 12.47 -5.47 1.72
CA VAL A 60 12.50 -6.87 1.32
C VAL A 60 12.09 -7.09 -0.15
N GLN A 61 12.04 -6.02 -0.95
CA GLN A 61 11.72 -6.01 -2.38
C GLN A 61 10.29 -6.49 -2.72
N ARG A 62 9.36 -6.44 -1.75
CA ARG A 62 7.92 -6.67 -1.95
C ARG A 62 7.24 -5.41 -2.50
N PHE A 63 7.64 -5.02 -3.70
CA PHE A 63 7.28 -3.73 -4.30
C PHE A 63 5.78 -3.58 -4.56
N GLU A 64 5.10 -4.64 -5.02
CA GLU A 64 3.68 -4.57 -5.37
C GLU A 64 2.80 -4.19 -4.18
N GLU A 65 3.02 -4.86 -3.03
CA GLU A 65 2.27 -4.61 -1.80
C GLU A 65 2.60 -3.24 -1.19
N ALA A 66 3.88 -2.84 -1.21
CA ALA A 66 4.29 -1.52 -0.76
C ALA A 66 3.60 -0.41 -1.59
N LEU A 67 3.55 -0.57 -2.91
CA LEU A 67 2.87 0.36 -3.81
C LEU A 67 1.36 0.39 -3.56
N GLU A 68 0.74 -0.75 -3.26
CA GLU A 68 -0.69 -0.84 -2.98
C GLU A 68 -1.07 -0.11 -1.69
N LEU A 69 -0.31 -0.33 -0.62
CA LEU A 69 -0.51 0.35 0.66
C LEU A 69 -0.37 1.86 0.51
N LEU A 70 0.73 2.33 -0.11
CA LEU A 70 0.95 3.76 -0.32
C LEU A 70 -0.10 4.38 -1.22
N TYR A 71 -0.57 3.67 -2.25
CA TYR A 71 -1.65 4.16 -3.09
C TYR A 71 -2.96 4.28 -2.30
N GLY A 72 -3.26 3.33 -1.43
CA GLY A 72 -4.40 3.39 -0.51
C GLY A 72 -4.32 4.58 0.45
N VAL A 73 -3.13 4.89 0.97
CA VAL A 73 -2.88 6.08 1.79
C VAL A 73 -3.15 7.35 0.98
N LEU A 74 -2.61 7.48 -0.23
CA LEU A 74 -2.78 8.66 -1.08
C LEU A 74 -4.21 8.87 -1.57
N LEU A 75 -5.01 7.80 -1.67
CA LEU A 75 -6.44 7.90 -1.95
C LEU A 75 -7.22 8.50 -0.77
N LYS A 76 -6.80 8.23 0.46
CA LYS A 76 -7.44 8.78 1.68
C LYS A 76 -6.93 10.19 1.96
N ASP A 77 -5.62 10.39 1.95
CA ASP A 77 -4.96 11.67 2.13
C ASP A 77 -3.72 11.76 1.22
N PHE A 78 -3.85 12.53 0.14
CA PHE A 78 -2.80 12.72 -0.86
C PHE A 78 -1.57 13.45 -0.32
N GLY A 79 -1.73 14.23 0.76
CA GLY A 79 -0.66 14.99 1.41
C GLY A 79 -0.04 14.28 2.62
N PHE A 80 -0.39 13.02 2.86
CA PHE A 80 -0.01 12.32 4.09
C PHE A 80 1.50 12.04 4.16
N GLY A 81 2.19 12.81 5.01
CA GLY A 81 3.60 12.62 5.33
C GLY A 81 4.49 12.48 4.10
N GLU A 82 5.29 11.40 4.06
CA GLU A 82 6.18 11.09 2.94
C GLU A 82 5.58 10.10 1.92
N ALA A 83 4.31 9.71 2.04
CA ALA A 83 3.72 8.63 1.23
C ALA A 83 3.85 8.88 -0.28
N LYS A 84 3.67 10.14 -0.71
CA LYS A 84 3.82 10.54 -2.12
C LYS A 84 5.24 10.38 -2.62
N LYS A 85 6.24 10.70 -1.79
CA LYS A 85 7.64 10.57 -2.15
C LYS A 85 8.01 9.09 -2.24
N LEU A 86 7.64 8.31 -1.22
CA LEU A 86 7.90 6.87 -1.16
C LEU A 86 7.32 6.13 -2.37
N ILE A 87 6.07 6.39 -2.76
CA ILE A 87 5.48 5.68 -3.90
C ILE A 87 6.22 5.99 -5.20
N LEU A 88 6.69 7.23 -5.38
CA LEU A 88 7.46 7.63 -6.56
C LEU A 88 8.86 7.00 -6.55
N ASP A 89 9.50 6.93 -5.39
CA ASP A 89 10.81 6.30 -5.22
C ASP A 89 10.75 4.80 -5.57
N ILE A 90 9.73 4.09 -5.08
CA ILE A 90 9.52 2.65 -5.39
C ILE A 90 9.25 2.47 -6.89
N ILE A 91 8.39 3.29 -7.49
CA ILE A 91 8.13 3.27 -8.94
C ILE A 91 9.43 3.47 -9.73
N ASN A 92 10.32 4.35 -9.27
CA ASN A 92 11.57 4.64 -9.96
C ASN A 92 12.63 3.55 -9.77
N ALA A 93 12.59 2.80 -8.67
CA ALA A 93 13.45 1.65 -8.41
C ALA A 93 13.12 0.44 -9.30
N LEU A 94 11.87 0.32 -9.79
CA LEU A 94 11.47 -0.77 -10.68
C LEU A 94 12.16 -0.69 -12.06
N PRO A 95 12.48 -1.83 -12.70
CA PRO A 95 13.08 -1.88 -14.03
C PRO A 95 12.25 -1.16 -15.09
N ASP A 96 12.93 -0.66 -16.13
CA ASP A 96 12.23 -0.12 -17.30
C ASP A 96 11.55 -1.25 -18.08
N GLY A 97 10.33 -0.99 -18.55
CA GLY A 97 9.48 -2.00 -19.20
C GLY A 97 8.63 -2.83 -18.24
N ASP A 98 8.81 -2.68 -16.92
CA ASP A 98 7.99 -3.35 -15.92
C ASP A 98 6.52 -2.87 -15.98
N SER A 99 5.60 -3.83 -16.06
CA SER A 99 4.15 -3.57 -16.10
C SER A 99 3.66 -2.89 -14.81
N LEU A 100 4.24 -3.25 -13.66
CA LEU A 100 3.94 -2.67 -12.35
C LEU A 100 4.29 -1.18 -12.32
N LYS A 101 5.48 -0.83 -12.81
CA LYS A 101 5.96 0.56 -12.93
C LYS A 101 5.01 1.41 -13.78
N SER A 102 4.66 0.93 -14.97
CA SER A 102 3.75 1.66 -15.88
C SER A 102 2.31 1.74 -15.35
N GLY A 103 1.85 0.73 -14.60
CA GLY A 103 0.55 0.72 -13.94
C GLY A 103 0.45 1.78 -12.84
N TYR A 104 1.40 1.79 -11.92
CA TYR A 104 1.38 2.72 -10.79
C TYR A 104 1.69 4.16 -11.19
N ARG A 105 2.53 4.42 -12.21
CA ARG A 105 2.68 5.79 -12.78
C ARG A 105 1.34 6.37 -13.23
N ARG A 106 0.55 5.60 -13.97
CA ARG A 106 -0.78 6.04 -14.43
C ARG A 106 -1.72 6.31 -13.25
N LYS A 107 -1.76 5.41 -12.26
CA LYS A 107 -2.56 5.58 -11.04
C LYS A 107 -2.17 6.84 -10.28
N VAL A 108 -0.88 7.06 -9.99
CA VAL A 108 -0.42 8.22 -9.21
C VAL A 108 -0.65 9.53 -9.95
N TYR A 109 -0.38 9.59 -11.26
CA TYR A 109 -0.64 10.79 -12.03
C TYR A 109 -2.13 11.14 -12.09
N SER A 110 -3.03 10.15 -12.14
CA SER A 110 -4.47 10.42 -12.06
C SER A 110 -4.93 11.04 -10.73
N LEU A 111 -4.13 10.95 -9.65
CA LEU A 111 -4.43 11.63 -8.38
C LEU A 111 -3.93 13.09 -8.35
N MET A 112 -3.10 13.50 -9.31
CA MET A 112 -2.50 14.83 -9.38
C MET A 112 -3.30 15.84 -10.22
N TYR A 113 -4.34 15.36 -10.91
CA TYR A 113 -5.24 16.15 -11.76
C TYR A 113 -6.64 16.15 -11.17
#